data_AF-A0A8H3ZVA2-F1
#
_entry.id   AF-A0A8H3ZVA2-F1
#
_cell.length_a   1.000
_cell.length_b   1.000
_cell.length_c   1.000
_cell.angle_alpha   90.00
_cell.angle_beta   90.00
_cell.angle_gamma   90.00
#
_symmetry.space_group_name_H-M   'P 1'
#
loop_
_entity.id
_entity.type
_entity.pdbx_description
1 polymer ?
#
loop_
_entity_poly.entity_id
_entity_poly.type
_entity_poly.pdbx_seq_one_letter_code
_entity_poly.pdbx_strand_id
1 'polypeptide(L)'
;MSKRTSSGQIKTNSQANSSDPQEESSTQQVKELTVQELIVLKNWELANYIADKAYPQLIPKLEERYEFMNYLKEFYELQVTNYEKIERKVLPKNCSDNKKLFKDAQIWRKEVLMKSKNATKFQASHMATKILDLEVEIDQQEQEKEEQEKQKQKEQEQEQEQKTKKQKN
;
A
#
# COMPACT_ATOMS: atom_id res chain seq x y z
N MET A 1 17.61 -57.81 -3.52
CA MET A 1 16.32 -58.11 -2.84
C MET A 1 16.23 -57.14 -1.67
N SER A 2 15.31 -56.19 -1.51
CA SER A 2 13.96 -55.97 -2.06
C SER A 2 13.75 -54.48 -2.34
N LYS A 3 12.97 -54.20 -3.38
CA LYS A 3 12.37 -52.90 -3.69
C LYS A 3 11.23 -52.62 -2.72
N ARG A 4 10.99 -51.35 -2.38
CA ARG A 4 9.62 -50.83 -2.23
C ARG A 4 9.57 -49.31 -2.42
N THR A 5 8.99 -48.91 -3.55
CA THR A 5 8.39 -47.62 -3.87
C THR A 5 6.97 -47.56 -3.31
N SER A 6 6.50 -46.39 -2.85
CA SER A 6 5.09 -45.95 -2.89
C SER A 6 5.10 -44.45 -2.58
N SER A 7 4.92 -43.56 -3.57
CA SER A 7 3.66 -43.18 -4.19
C SER A 7 2.62 -42.73 -3.17
N GLY A 8 2.42 -41.41 -3.11
CA GLY A 8 1.32 -40.73 -2.45
C GLY A 8 0.96 -39.51 -3.28
N GLN A 9 0.25 -39.75 -4.39
CA GLN A 9 -0.48 -38.72 -5.12
C GLN A 9 -1.64 -38.24 -4.26
N ILE A 10 -1.77 -36.93 -4.07
CA ILE A 10 -3.07 -36.33 -3.74
C ILE A 10 -3.45 -35.44 -4.91
N LYS A 11 -4.24 -36.03 -5.81
CA LYS A 11 -5.14 -35.30 -6.71
C LYS A 11 -6.41 -35.00 -5.92
N THR A 12 -6.79 -33.74 -5.81
CA THR A 12 -8.21 -33.37 -5.73
C THR A 12 -8.43 -32.20 -6.67
N ASN A 13 -8.94 -32.54 -7.85
CA ASN A 13 -9.59 -31.62 -8.76
C ASN A 13 -11.05 -31.50 -8.27
N SER A 14 -11.54 -30.29 -8.04
CA SER A 14 -12.98 -30.02 -7.95
C SER A 14 -13.21 -28.60 -8.43
N GLN A 15 -13.53 -28.55 -9.71
CA GLN A 15 -14.01 -27.40 -10.44
C GLN A 15 -15.53 -27.35 -10.26
N ALA A 16 -16.06 -26.25 -9.74
CA ALA A 16 -17.48 -25.91 -9.87
C ALA A 16 -17.60 -24.38 -9.95
N ASN A 17 -18.04 -23.93 -11.12
CA ASN A 17 -18.40 -22.57 -11.45
C ASN A 17 -19.54 -22.06 -10.54
N SER A 18 -19.41 -20.83 -10.06
CA SER A 18 -20.55 -19.93 -9.92
C SER A 18 -20.12 -18.56 -10.43
N SER A 19 -20.75 -18.16 -11.53
CA SER A 19 -20.64 -16.85 -12.14
C SER A 19 -21.28 -15.81 -11.23
N ASP A 20 -20.47 -14.89 -10.71
CA ASP A 20 -20.92 -13.58 -10.28
C ASP A 20 -20.21 -12.52 -11.14
N PRO A 21 -20.86 -11.38 -11.44
CA PRO A 21 -20.28 -10.36 -12.29
C PRO A 21 -19.08 -9.78 -11.56
N GLN A 22 -17.91 -10.12 -12.08
CA GLN A 22 -16.65 -9.55 -11.68
C GLN A 22 -16.75 -8.05 -11.91
N GLU A 23 -16.96 -7.29 -10.84
CA GLU A 23 -16.70 -5.84 -10.84
C GLU A 23 -15.26 -5.68 -11.31
N GLU A 24 -15.10 -5.18 -12.53
CA GLU A 24 -13.80 -4.76 -13.05
C GLU A 24 -13.35 -3.56 -12.22
N SER A 25 -12.78 -3.85 -11.06
CA SER A 25 -11.88 -2.93 -10.38
C SER A 25 -10.76 -2.66 -11.36
N SER A 26 -10.73 -1.46 -11.92
CA SER A 26 -9.58 -0.89 -12.59
C SER A 26 -8.46 -0.74 -11.57
N THR A 27 -7.87 -1.87 -11.15
CA THR A 27 -6.70 -1.89 -10.29
C THR A 27 -5.55 -1.48 -11.19
N GLN A 28 -5.06 -0.25 -11.06
CA GLN A 28 -3.81 0.12 -11.73
C GLN A 28 -2.76 -0.92 -11.33
N GLN A 29 -2.36 -1.75 -12.30
CA GLN A 29 -1.35 -2.76 -12.06
C GLN A 29 -0.05 -2.02 -11.77
N VAL A 30 0.47 -2.17 -10.55
CA VAL A 30 1.80 -1.68 -10.18
C VAL A 30 2.78 -2.20 -11.24
N LYS A 31 3.33 -1.28 -12.06
CA LYS A 31 4.21 -1.63 -13.17
C LYS A 31 5.28 -2.61 -12.69
N GLU A 32 5.34 -3.76 -13.37
CA GLU A 32 6.37 -4.73 -13.07
C GLU A 32 7.73 -4.21 -13.53
N LEU A 33 8.71 -4.23 -12.62
CA LEU A 33 10.06 -3.77 -12.94
C LEU A 33 10.79 -4.88 -13.68
N THR A 34 11.57 -4.49 -14.67
CA THR A 34 12.51 -5.36 -15.37
C THR A 34 13.64 -5.80 -14.44
N VAL A 35 14.34 -6.88 -14.80
CA VAL A 35 15.52 -7.34 -14.05
C VAL A 35 16.58 -6.25 -13.97
N GLN A 36 16.79 -5.50 -15.06
CA GLN A 36 17.72 -4.38 -15.10
C GLN A 36 17.32 -3.28 -14.11
N GLU A 37 16.03 -2.93 -14.04
CA GLU A 37 15.52 -1.95 -13.07
C GLU A 37 15.63 -2.46 -11.62
N LEU A 38 15.43 -3.76 -11.36
CA LEU A 38 15.54 -4.32 -10.01
C LEU A 38 16.98 -4.33 -9.47
N ILE A 39 17.96 -4.65 -10.31
CA ILE A 39 19.38 -4.76 -9.89
C ILE A 39 19.96 -3.41 -9.45
N VAL A 40 19.43 -2.30 -9.97
CA VAL A 40 19.92 -0.95 -9.62
C VAL A 40 19.25 -0.36 -8.36
N LEU A 41 18.20 -1.01 -7.83
CA LEU A 41 17.52 -0.54 -6.63
C LEU A 41 18.43 -0.66 -5.40
N LYS A 42 18.43 0.38 -4.59
CA LYS A 42 18.95 0.32 -3.23
C LYS A 42 18.04 -0.53 -2.35
N ASN A 43 18.57 -1.04 -1.24
CA ASN A 43 17.81 -1.90 -0.32
C ASN A 43 16.46 -1.32 0.12
N TRP A 44 16.40 0.00 0.38
CA TRP A 44 15.15 0.66 0.78
C TRP A 44 14.18 0.84 -0.38
N GLU A 45 14.67 1.09 -1.60
CA GLU A 45 13.84 1.20 -2.82
C GLU A 45 13.21 -0.15 -3.13
N LEU A 46 13.98 -1.24 -3.01
CA LEU A 46 13.49 -2.60 -3.15
C LEU A 46 12.45 -2.94 -2.07
N ALA A 47 12.71 -2.62 -0.81
CA ALA A 47 11.76 -2.88 0.28
C ALA A 47 10.43 -2.16 0.05
N ASN A 48 10.48 -0.89 -0.35
CA ASN A 48 9.28 -0.11 -0.67
C ASN A 48 8.56 -0.69 -1.89
N TYR A 49 9.28 -1.07 -2.95
CA TYR A 49 8.69 -1.70 -4.13
C TYR A 49 7.92 -2.99 -3.79
N ILE A 50 8.49 -3.85 -2.95
CA ILE A 50 7.83 -5.08 -2.52
C ILE A 50 6.60 -4.78 -1.66
N ALA A 51 6.69 -3.82 -0.73
CA ALA A 51 5.55 -3.40 0.07
C ALA A 51 4.42 -2.82 -0.79
N ASP A 52 4.75 -1.95 -1.73
CA ASP A 52 3.82 -1.31 -2.67
C ASP A 52 3.06 -2.35 -3.50
N LYS A 53 3.70 -3.46 -3.86
CA LYS A 53 3.05 -4.60 -4.53
C LYS A 53 2.17 -5.42 -3.59
N ALA A 54 2.50 -5.50 -2.32
CA ALA A 54 1.78 -6.29 -1.35
C ALA A 54 0.46 -5.62 -0.92
N TYR A 55 0.43 -4.29 -0.77
CA TYR A 55 -0.76 -3.60 -0.26
C TYR A 55 -2.02 -3.85 -1.09
N PRO A 56 -1.99 -3.79 -2.44
CA PRO A 56 -3.18 -4.07 -3.24
C PRO A 56 -3.66 -5.52 -3.16
N GLN A 57 -2.74 -6.46 -2.93
CA GLN A 57 -3.09 -7.87 -2.77
C GLN A 57 -3.71 -8.15 -1.39
N LEU A 58 -3.25 -7.45 -0.36
CA LEU A 58 -3.75 -7.61 1.00
C LEU A 58 -5.06 -6.84 1.25
N ILE A 59 -5.16 -5.62 0.72
CA ILE A 59 -6.31 -4.71 0.87
C ILE A 59 -6.73 -4.28 -0.54
N PRO A 60 -7.59 -5.08 -1.22
CA PRO A 60 -7.96 -4.82 -2.61
C PRO A 60 -8.80 -3.56 -2.79
N LYS A 61 -9.66 -3.25 -1.81
CA LYS A 61 -10.51 -2.06 -1.84
C LYS A 61 -9.69 -0.79 -1.66
N LEU A 62 -9.96 0.20 -2.49
CA LEU A 62 -9.15 1.40 -2.62
C LEU A 62 -9.26 2.29 -1.38
N GLU A 63 -10.48 2.50 -0.90
CA GLU A 63 -10.80 3.33 0.25
C GLU A 63 -10.23 2.73 1.56
N GLU A 64 -10.40 1.41 1.75
CA GLU A 64 -9.81 0.71 2.90
C GLU A 64 -8.28 0.78 2.88
N ARG A 65 -7.66 0.72 1.68
CA ARG A 65 -6.21 0.87 1.53
C ARG A 65 -5.78 2.30 1.85
N TYR A 66 -6.53 3.30 1.39
CA TYR A 66 -6.28 4.70 1.71
C TYR A 66 -6.30 4.96 3.22
N GLU A 67 -7.32 4.47 3.92
CA GLU A 67 -7.40 4.56 5.38
C GLU A 67 -6.21 3.87 6.06
N PHE A 68 -5.87 2.65 5.61
CA PHE A 68 -4.73 1.91 6.13
C PHE A 68 -3.41 2.68 5.98
N MET A 69 -3.18 3.31 4.82
CA MET A 69 -1.98 4.11 4.59
C MET A 69 -1.90 5.32 5.51
N ASN A 70 -3.03 5.97 5.78
CA ASN A 70 -3.12 7.06 6.75
C ASN A 70 -2.72 6.60 8.15
N TYR A 71 -3.29 5.49 8.64
CA TYR A 71 -2.88 4.93 9.93
C TYR A 71 -1.39 4.56 9.99
N LEU A 72 -0.86 4.00 8.91
CA LEU A 72 0.55 3.62 8.84
C LEU A 72 1.48 4.85 8.82
N LYS A 73 1.09 5.93 8.14
CA LYS A 73 1.78 7.22 8.19
C LYS A 73 1.80 7.77 9.62
N GLU A 74 0.64 7.84 10.28
CA GLU A 74 0.52 8.34 11.66
C GLU A 74 1.38 7.52 12.62
N PHE A 75 1.40 6.19 12.46
CA PHE A 75 2.27 5.31 13.23
C PHE A 75 3.75 5.69 13.12
N TYR A 76 4.25 5.93 11.89
CA TYR A 76 5.63 6.35 11.69
C TYR A 76 5.90 7.76 12.22
N GLU A 77 4.97 8.70 12.08
CA GLU A 77 5.09 10.05 12.65
C GLU A 77 5.16 10.03 14.18
N LEU A 78 4.39 9.14 14.82
CA LEU A 78 4.45 8.92 16.26
C LEU A 78 5.78 8.30 16.69
N GLN A 79 6.31 7.35 15.92
CA GLN A 79 7.65 6.82 16.15
C GLN A 79 8.73 7.91 16.09
N VAL A 80 8.67 8.79 15.09
CA VAL A 80 9.57 9.95 14.97
C VAL A 80 9.49 10.82 16.23
N THR A 81 8.28 11.12 16.69
CA THR A 81 8.05 11.88 17.94
C THR A 81 8.70 11.19 19.14
N ASN A 82 8.61 9.86 19.23
CA ASN A 82 9.25 9.10 20.31
C ASN A 82 10.78 9.15 20.24
N TYR A 83 11.38 9.05 19.05
CA TYR A 83 12.82 9.24 18.88
C TYR A 83 13.27 10.64 19.34
N GLU A 84 12.52 11.68 18.98
CA GLU A 84 12.80 13.05 19.42
C GLU A 84 12.66 13.22 20.94
N LYS A 85 11.71 12.52 21.56
CA LYS A 85 11.55 12.50 23.02
C LYS A 85 12.77 11.88 23.70
N ILE A 86 13.27 10.74 23.21
CA ILE A 86 14.50 10.12 23.72
C ILE A 86 15.67 11.10 23.59
N GLU A 87 15.84 11.70 22.41
CA GLU A 87 16.92 12.64 22.14
C GLU A 87 16.91 13.86 23.07
N ARG A 88 15.72 14.44 23.33
CA ARG A 88 15.58 15.69 24.09
C ARG A 88 15.50 15.49 25.60
N LYS A 89 14.91 14.37 26.05
CA LYS A 89 14.54 14.16 27.47
C LYS A 89 15.34 13.07 28.17
N VAL A 90 15.87 12.08 27.43
CA VAL A 90 16.54 10.91 28.03
C VAL A 90 18.05 11.02 27.90
N LEU A 91 18.55 11.42 26.73
CA LEU A 91 20.00 11.49 26.52
C LEU A 91 20.65 12.60 27.36
N PRO A 92 21.83 12.33 27.95
CA PRO A 92 22.55 13.32 28.71
C PRO A 92 23.00 14.48 27.80
N LYS A 93 22.69 15.70 28.21
CA LYS A 93 23.01 16.93 27.45
C LYS A 93 24.41 17.46 27.77
N ASN A 94 24.84 17.28 29.01
CA ASN A 94 26.10 17.80 29.52
C ASN A 94 26.95 16.65 30.09
N CYS A 95 28.26 16.87 30.15
CA CYS A 95 29.26 15.89 30.56
C CYS A 95 29.52 15.85 32.08
N SER A 96 28.61 16.40 32.91
CA SER A 96 28.94 16.89 34.26
C SER A 96 29.49 15.82 35.21
N ASP A 97 28.97 14.59 35.19
CA ASP A 97 29.30 13.60 36.24
C ASP A 97 29.85 12.27 35.70
N ASN A 98 29.50 11.87 34.47
CA ASN A 98 29.98 10.62 33.88
C ASN A 98 30.39 10.81 32.41
N LYS A 99 31.65 11.20 32.21
CA LYS A 99 32.25 11.47 30.90
C LYS A 99 32.22 10.27 29.96
N LYS A 100 32.38 9.05 30.49
CA LYS A 100 32.34 7.82 29.69
C LYS A 100 30.91 7.60 29.17
N LEU A 101 29.93 7.59 30.07
CA LEU A 101 28.53 7.40 29.71
C LEU A 101 28.04 8.48 28.73
N PHE A 102 28.43 9.74 28.94
CA PHE A 102 28.10 10.82 28.01
C PHE A 102 28.64 10.54 26.60
N LYS A 103 29.92 10.14 26.47
CA LYS A 103 30.52 9.79 25.17
C LYS A 103 29.79 8.60 24.52
N ASP A 104 29.55 7.54 25.28
CA ASP A 104 28.86 6.33 24.79
C ASP A 104 27.45 6.68 24.30
N ALA A 105 26.73 7.52 25.05
CA ALA A 105 25.40 8.00 24.68
C ALA A 105 25.40 8.85 23.40
N GLN A 106 26.42 9.71 23.20
CA GLN A 106 26.53 10.51 21.96
C GLN A 106 26.91 9.65 20.75
N ILE A 107 27.75 8.63 20.92
CA ILE A 107 28.05 7.65 19.86
C ILE A 107 26.77 6.90 19.49
N TRP A 108 26.08 6.35 20.48
CA TRP A 108 24.82 5.63 20.27
C TRP A 108 23.75 6.50 19.61
N ARG A 109 23.63 7.78 20.02
CA ARG A 109 22.73 8.74 19.38
C ARG A 109 23.00 8.84 17.87
N LYS A 110 24.26 9.01 17.47
CA LYS A 110 24.63 9.17 16.06
C LYS A 110 24.44 7.89 15.26
N GLU A 111 24.94 6.77 15.80
CA GLU A 111 25.00 5.51 15.06
C GLU A 111 23.68 4.75 15.04
N VAL A 112 22.85 4.90 16.07
CA VAL A 112 21.62 4.12 16.24
C VAL A 112 20.40 5.03 16.17
N LEU A 113 20.28 5.99 17.08
CA LEU A 113 19.06 6.80 17.21
C LEU A 113 18.78 7.62 15.95
N MET A 114 19.79 8.34 15.44
CA MET A 114 19.63 9.23 14.29
C MET A 114 19.37 8.46 13.01
N LYS A 115 20.07 7.35 12.77
CA LYS A 115 19.83 6.49 11.60
C LYS A 115 18.41 5.93 11.60
N SER A 116 17.97 5.40 12.75
CA SER A 116 16.62 4.83 12.90
C SER A 116 15.54 5.90 12.75
N LYS A 117 15.71 7.06 13.38
CA LYS A 117 14.80 8.21 13.23
C LYS A 117 14.69 8.65 11.78
N ASN A 118 15.81 8.76 11.06
CA ASN A 118 15.81 9.17 9.65
C ASN A 118 15.14 8.13 8.75
N ALA A 119 15.39 6.84 8.97
CA ALA A 119 14.70 5.77 8.25
C ALA A 119 13.18 5.80 8.49
N THR A 120 12.77 6.09 9.73
CA THR A 120 11.34 6.22 10.10
C THR A 120 10.70 7.45 9.44
N LYS A 121 11.40 8.59 9.41
CA LYS A 121 10.96 9.78 8.66
C LYS A 121 10.77 9.46 7.19
N PHE A 122 11.72 8.72 6.61
CA PHE A 122 11.65 8.30 5.23
C PHE A 122 10.41 7.43 4.95
N GLN A 123 10.10 6.49 5.84
CA GLN A 123 8.88 5.68 5.74
C GLN A 123 7.60 6.52 5.84
N ALA A 124 7.53 7.47 6.78
CA ALA A 124 6.39 8.40 6.88
C ALA A 124 6.19 9.21 5.59
N SER A 125 7.28 9.71 4.99
CA SER A 125 7.23 10.41 3.71
C SER A 125 6.78 9.51 2.56
N HIS A 126 7.27 8.26 2.50
CA HIS A 126 6.83 7.28 1.50
C HIS A 126 5.32 7.03 1.60
N MET A 127 4.79 6.85 2.81
CA MET A 127 3.34 6.70 3.02
C MET A 127 2.57 7.95 2.57
N ALA A 128 3.07 9.15 2.86
CA ALA A 128 2.45 10.39 2.41
C ALA A 128 2.36 10.48 0.88
N THR A 129 3.40 10.05 0.15
CA THR A 129 3.35 9.96 -1.32
C THR A 129 2.30 8.97 -1.78
N LYS A 130 2.18 7.80 -1.13
CA LYS A 130 1.16 6.81 -1.49
C LYS A 130 -0.26 7.24 -1.21
N ILE A 131 -0.46 7.99 -0.14
CA ILE A 131 -1.76 8.60 0.16
C ILE A 131 -2.17 9.53 -0.98
N LEU A 132 -1.27 10.38 -1.47
CA LEU A 132 -1.54 11.26 -2.62
C LEU A 132 -1.85 10.46 -3.91
N ASP A 133 -1.07 9.41 -4.20
CA ASP A 133 -1.32 8.56 -5.37
C ASP A 133 -2.73 7.93 -5.29
N LEU A 134 -3.14 7.48 -4.10
CA LEU A 134 -4.46 6.90 -3.87
C LEU A 134 -5.59 7.93 -3.95
N GLU A 135 -5.39 9.17 -3.48
CA GLU A 135 -6.37 10.25 -3.61
C GLU A 135 -6.69 10.52 -5.08
N VAL A 136 -5.65 10.59 -5.92
CA VAL A 136 -5.82 10.76 -7.36
C VAL A 136 -6.56 9.56 -7.98
N GLU A 137 -6.26 8.34 -7.56
CA GLU A 137 -6.94 7.14 -8.05
C GLU A 137 -8.42 7.10 -7.64
N ILE A 138 -8.74 7.52 -6.40
CA ILE A 138 -10.12 7.62 -5.90
C ILE A 138 -10.90 8.66 -6.70
N ASP A 139 -10.36 9.87 -6.85
CA ASP A 139 -10.99 10.95 -7.62
C ASP A 139 -11.29 10.52 -9.06
N GLN A 140 -10.37 9.79 -9.69
CA GLN A 140 -10.54 9.25 -11.04
C GLN A 140 -11.67 8.21 -11.09
N GLN A 141 -11.74 7.29 -10.13
CA GLN A 141 -12.81 6.28 -10.08
C GLN A 141 -14.19 6.91 -9.85
N GLU A 142 -14.26 7.98 -9.05
CA GLU A 142 -15.52 8.70 -8.84
C GLU A 142 -16.01 9.40 -10.11
N GLN A 143 -15.11 10.07 -10.83
CA GLN A 143 -15.44 10.70 -12.12
C GLN A 143 -15.94 9.68 -13.14
N GLU A 144 -15.28 8.52 -13.24
CA GLU A 144 -15.69 7.44 -14.15
C GLU A 144 -17.07 6.88 -13.80
N LYS A 145 -17.36 6.70 -12.51
CA LYS A 145 -18.69 6.26 -12.04
C LYS A 145 -19.78 7.27 -12.42
N GLU A 146 -19.54 8.56 -12.21
CA GLU A 146 -20.51 9.60 -12.59
C GLU A 146 -20.78 9.64 -14.11
N GLU A 147 -19.74 9.49 -14.94
CA GLU A 147 -19.89 9.47 -16.39
C GLU A 147 -20.71 8.26 -16.85
N GLN A 148 -20.46 7.09 -16.26
CA GLN A 148 -21.22 5.88 -16.55
C GLN A 148 -22.69 6.02 -16.13
N GLU A 149 -22.97 6.62 -14.97
CA GLU A 149 -24.35 6.88 -14.53
C GLU A 149 -25.08 7.84 -15.48
N LYS A 150 -24.42 8.94 -15.89
CA LYS A 150 -24.96 9.89 -16.87
C LYS A 150 -25.25 9.20 -18.21
N GLN A 151 -24.40 8.27 -18.64
CA GLN A 151 -24.61 7.53 -19.88
C GLN A 151 -25.79 6.55 -19.77
N LYS A 152 -25.89 5.79 -18.66
CA LYS A 152 -27.02 4.88 -18.40
C LYS A 152 -28.35 5.62 -18.36
N GLN A 153 -28.40 6.82 -17.76
CA GLN A 153 -29.62 7.64 -17.73
C GLN A 153 -30.05 8.06 -19.14
N LYS A 154 -29.11 8.52 -19.98
CA LYS A 154 -29.40 8.89 -21.38
C LYS A 154 -29.91 7.70 -22.19
N GLU A 155 -29.33 6.52 -22.01
CA GLU A 155 -29.78 5.30 -22.70
C GLU A 155 -31.21 4.90 -22.28
N GLN A 156 -31.54 5.00 -20.99
CA GLN A 156 -32.89 4.72 -20.48
C GLN A 156 -33.93 5.73 -21.00
N GLU A 157 -33.60 7.02 -21.06
CA GLU A 157 -34.48 8.06 -21.62
C GLU A 157 -34.77 7.81 -23.11
N GLN A 158 -33.74 7.47 -23.88
CA GLN A 158 -33.89 7.15 -25.30
C GLN A 158 -34.76 5.89 -25.52
N GLU A 159 -34.61 4.87 -24.68
CA GLU A 159 -35.41 3.65 -24.78
C GLU A 159 -36.88 3.90 -24.44
N GLN A 160 -37.16 4.75 -23.44
CA GLN A 160 -38.53 5.16 -23.09
C GLN A 160 -39.19 6.00 -24.18
N GLU A 161 -38.46 6.93 -24.81
CA GLU A 161 -38.96 7.71 -25.94
C GLU A 161 -39.32 6.82 -27.14
N GLN A 162 -38.49 5.81 -27.46
CA GLN A 162 -38.78 4.90 -28.56
C GLN A 162 -40.01 4.03 -28.28
N LYS A 163 -40.21 3.59 -27.03
CA LYS A 163 -41.39 2.82 -26.62
C LYS A 163 -42.66 3.66 -26.72
N THR A 164 -42.63 4.93 -26.31
CA THR A 164 -43.79 5.83 -26.41
C THR A 164 -44.12 6.24 -27.85
N LYS A 165 -43.12 6.39 -28.73
CA LYS A 165 -43.33 6.67 -30.16
C LYS A 165 -43.98 5.48 -30.89
N LYS A 166 -43.67 4.23 -30.51
CA LYS A 166 -44.26 3.01 -31.10
C LYS A 166 -45.71 2.73 -30.68
N GLN A 167 -46.18 3.28 -29.56
CA GLN A 167 -47.58 3.10 -29.11
C GLN A 167 -48.57 4.11 -29.73
N LYS A 168 -48.06 5.13 -30.43
CA LYS A 168 -48.87 6.21 -31.02
C LYS A 168 -49.11 6.05 -32.53
N ASN A 169 -48.54 5.03 -33.16
CA ASN A 169 -48.76 4.63 -34.55
C ASN A 169 -49.47 3.28 -34.58
#